data_AF-A0A843IWD5-F1
#
_entry.id   AF-A0A843IWD5-F1
#
_cell.length_a   1.000
_cell.length_b   1.000
_cell.length_c   1.000
_cell.angle_alpha   90.00
_cell.angle_beta   90.00
_cell.angle_gamma   90.00
#
_symmetry.space_group_name_H-M   'P 1'
#
loop_
_entity.id
_entity.type
_entity.pdbx_description
1 polymer ?
#
loop_
_entity_poly.entity_id
_entity_poly.type
_entity_poly.pdbx_seq_one_letter_code
_entity_poly.pdbx_strand_id
1 'polypeptide(L)'
;RAVAAEDEVRSAMGETFLDWGIPAPVSLMEAKVSGLPLIASGGILDGIHVAAAVALGASCAGVANAVLREACESADAVKRKLTIIMEELRAAMLLTGSKDVCSLSKARHVVLGESRKWMESL
;
A
#
# COMPACT_ATOMS: atom_id res chain seq x y z
N ARG A 1 -11.06 -6.58 18.61
CA ARG A 1 -11.99 -7.73 18.72
C ARG A 1 -11.81 -8.45 20.05
N ALA A 2 -10.63 -9.02 20.36
CA ALA A 2 -10.36 -9.65 21.66
C ALA A 2 -10.52 -8.69 22.85
N VAL A 3 -9.99 -7.46 22.73
CA VAL A 3 -10.18 -6.40 23.73
C VAL A 3 -11.66 -6.10 24.00
N ALA A 4 -12.48 -6.00 22.93
CA ALA A 4 -13.90 -5.75 23.04
C ALA A 4 -14.70 -6.95 23.60
N ALA A 5 -14.08 -8.13 23.63
CA ALA A 5 -14.65 -9.36 24.18
C ALA A 5 -14.10 -9.69 25.58
N GLU A 6 -13.29 -8.79 26.17
CA GLU A 6 -12.64 -8.97 27.47
C GLU A 6 -11.81 -10.28 27.57
N ASP A 7 -11.27 -10.75 26.44
CA ASP A 7 -10.44 -11.96 26.34
C ASP A 7 -8.97 -11.57 26.55
N GLU A 8 -8.50 -11.63 27.80
CA GLU A 8 -7.15 -11.23 28.21
C GLU A 8 -6.05 -12.02 27.46
N VAL A 9 -6.21 -13.35 27.36
CA VAL A 9 -5.22 -14.23 26.73
C VAL A 9 -5.04 -13.87 25.26
N ARG A 10 -6.14 -13.72 24.51
CA ARG A 10 -6.06 -13.36 23.10
C ARG A 10 -5.63 -11.91 22.87
N SER A 11 -5.90 -11.02 23.81
CA SER A 11 -5.45 -9.64 23.72
C SER A 11 -3.93 -9.55 23.88
N ALA A 12 -3.36 -10.19 24.90
CA ALA A 12 -1.91 -10.26 25.10
C ALA A 12 -1.18 -10.96 23.94
N MET A 13 -1.76 -12.03 23.40
CA MET A 13 -1.24 -12.68 22.18
C MET A 13 -1.26 -11.73 20.99
N GLY A 14 -2.34 -10.96 20.81
CA GLY A 14 -2.47 -9.97 19.73
C GLY A 14 -1.41 -8.86 19.82
N GLU A 15 -1.12 -8.38 21.02
CA GLU A 15 -0.05 -7.39 21.25
C GLU A 15 1.33 -7.95 20.91
N THR A 16 1.61 -9.18 21.31
CA THR A 16 2.90 -9.84 21.05
C THR A 16 3.23 -9.92 19.55
N PHE A 17 2.21 -10.17 18.72
CA PHE A 17 2.38 -10.38 17.27
C PHE A 17 1.83 -9.22 16.43
N LEU A 18 1.59 -8.06 17.03
CA LEU A 18 0.91 -6.95 16.35
C LEU A 18 1.63 -6.49 15.08
N ASP A 19 2.96 -6.40 15.16
CA ASP A 19 3.83 -5.96 14.06
C ASP A 19 4.53 -7.13 13.36
N TRP A 20 4.05 -8.36 13.55
CA TRP A 20 4.60 -9.53 12.87
C TRP A 20 4.26 -9.51 11.36
N GLY A 21 5.30 -9.56 10.53
CA GLY A 21 5.15 -9.73 9.08
C GLY A 21 6.26 -9.04 8.28
N ILE A 22 6.10 -9.03 6.95
CA ILE A 22 6.99 -8.34 6.02
C ILE A 22 6.32 -7.02 5.60
N PRO A 23 6.86 -5.85 5.99
CA PRO A 23 6.48 -4.56 5.43
C PRO A 23 6.24 -4.60 3.90
N ALA A 24 5.09 -4.08 3.48
CA ALA A 24 4.62 -4.16 2.10
C ALA A 24 5.64 -3.66 1.04
N PRO A 25 6.39 -2.56 1.25
CA PRO A 25 7.42 -2.13 0.29
C PRO A 25 8.54 -3.16 0.11
N VAL A 26 8.90 -3.88 1.19
CA VAL A 26 9.97 -4.89 1.15
C VAL A 26 9.47 -6.17 0.51
N SER A 27 8.27 -6.63 0.86
CA SER A 27 7.64 -7.78 0.21
C SER A 27 7.49 -7.58 -1.30
N LEU A 28 7.15 -6.36 -1.74
CA LEU A 28 7.10 -6.02 -3.16
C LEU A 28 8.46 -6.15 -3.84
N MET A 29 9.54 -5.68 -3.19
CA MET A 29 10.89 -5.78 -3.71
C MET A 29 11.39 -7.22 -3.77
N GLU A 30 11.12 -8.04 -2.75
CA GLU A 30 11.39 -9.47 -2.77
C GLU A 30 10.67 -10.18 -3.92
N ALA A 31 9.37 -9.88 -4.12
CA ALA A 31 8.57 -10.51 -5.16
C ALA A 31 9.00 -10.11 -6.59
N LYS A 32 9.72 -9.00 -6.75
CA LYS A 32 10.15 -8.45 -8.05
C LYS A 32 11.03 -9.41 -8.85
N VAL A 33 11.77 -10.29 -8.19
CA VAL A 33 12.63 -11.29 -8.87
C VAL A 33 11.84 -12.31 -9.68
N SER A 34 10.54 -12.47 -9.42
CA SER A 34 9.68 -13.41 -10.15
C SER A 34 9.47 -13.04 -11.62
N GLY A 35 9.63 -11.76 -11.99
CA GLY A 35 9.33 -11.26 -13.34
C GLY A 35 7.84 -11.28 -13.70
N LEU A 36 6.95 -11.59 -12.75
CA LEU A 36 5.50 -11.58 -12.94
C LEU A 36 4.91 -10.19 -12.66
N PRO A 37 3.72 -9.87 -13.20
CA PRO A 37 2.98 -8.69 -12.76
C PRO A 37 2.67 -8.76 -11.26
N LEU A 38 2.96 -7.66 -10.55
CA LEU A 38 2.82 -7.59 -9.10
C LEU A 38 1.68 -6.65 -8.69
N ILE A 39 0.91 -7.08 -7.69
CA ILE A 39 -0.12 -6.27 -7.06
C ILE A 39 0.39 -5.85 -5.68
N ALA A 40 0.65 -4.57 -5.48
CA ALA A 40 0.98 -4.05 -4.17
C ALA A 40 -0.29 -3.91 -3.33
N SER A 41 -0.30 -4.49 -2.13
CA SER A 41 -1.41 -4.37 -1.20
C SER A 41 -0.89 -4.37 0.24
N GLY A 42 -1.78 -4.10 1.21
CA GLY A 42 -1.40 -3.93 2.61
C GLY A 42 -0.96 -2.50 2.90
N GLY A 43 -1.84 -1.71 3.52
CA GLY A 43 -1.53 -0.33 3.91
C GLY A 43 -1.65 0.74 2.82
N ILE A 44 -2.26 0.44 1.66
CA ILE A 44 -2.59 1.46 0.66
C ILE A 44 -3.81 2.28 1.13
N LEU A 45 -3.62 3.59 1.34
CA LEU A 45 -4.66 4.48 1.90
C LEU A 45 -5.11 5.61 0.95
N ASP A 46 -4.23 6.03 0.05
CA ASP A 46 -4.34 7.21 -0.80
C ASP A 46 -3.57 7.03 -2.12
N GLY A 47 -3.69 7.99 -3.03
CA GLY A 47 -3.01 7.94 -4.33
C GLY A 47 -1.48 8.06 -4.27
N ILE A 48 -0.90 8.60 -3.19
CA ILE A 48 0.56 8.66 -3.01
C ILE A 48 1.10 7.26 -2.71
N HIS A 49 0.41 6.49 -1.86
CA HIS A 49 0.75 5.08 -1.63
C HIS A 49 0.68 4.26 -2.92
N VAL A 50 -0.33 4.50 -3.76
CA VAL A 50 -0.43 3.86 -5.08
C VAL A 50 0.76 4.26 -5.97
N ALA A 51 1.09 5.55 -6.02
CA ALA A 51 2.21 6.04 -6.82
C ALA A 51 3.55 5.44 -6.37
N ALA A 52 3.79 5.38 -5.06
CA ALA A 52 4.99 4.78 -4.49
C ALA A 52 5.09 3.28 -4.81
N ALA A 53 3.98 2.54 -4.70
CA ALA A 53 3.93 1.14 -5.08
C ALA A 53 4.28 0.91 -6.56
N VAL A 54 3.69 1.70 -7.47
CA VAL A 54 4.01 1.64 -8.90
C VAL A 54 5.48 1.99 -9.16
N ALA A 55 5.99 3.05 -8.54
CA ALA A 55 7.40 3.46 -8.68
C ALA A 55 8.39 2.39 -8.18
N LEU A 56 8.01 1.60 -7.17
CA LEU A 56 8.80 0.47 -6.67
C LEU A 56 8.75 -0.76 -7.59
N GLY A 57 7.79 -0.82 -8.52
CA GLY A 57 7.68 -1.88 -9.53
C GLY A 57 6.37 -2.66 -9.51
N ALA A 58 5.37 -2.23 -8.75
CA ALA A 58 4.04 -2.83 -8.83
C ALA A 58 3.35 -2.49 -10.16
N SER A 59 2.59 -3.44 -10.69
CA SER A 59 1.73 -3.24 -11.86
C SER A 59 0.42 -2.54 -11.50
N CYS A 60 -0.10 -2.79 -10.30
CA CYS A 60 -1.24 -2.08 -9.73
C CYS A 60 -1.22 -2.13 -8.19
N ALA A 61 -2.12 -1.38 -7.56
CA ALA A 61 -2.29 -1.35 -6.11
C ALA A 61 -3.70 -1.79 -5.70
N GLY A 62 -3.80 -2.56 -4.62
CA GLY A 62 -5.03 -3.04 -4.02
C GLY A 62 -5.38 -2.26 -2.76
N VAL A 63 -6.66 -1.91 -2.61
CA VAL A 63 -7.18 -1.13 -1.49
C VAL A 63 -8.32 -1.93 -0.83
N ALA A 64 -8.29 -2.05 0.50
CA ALA A 64 -9.33 -2.75 1.27
C ALA A 64 -9.82 -1.88 2.43
N ASN A 65 -9.01 -1.72 3.49
CA ASN A 65 -9.42 -0.98 4.69
C ASN A 65 -9.79 0.49 4.40
N ALA A 66 -9.09 1.14 3.45
CA ALA A 66 -9.32 2.55 3.14
C ALA A 66 -10.65 2.86 2.42
N VAL A 67 -11.39 1.84 1.99
CA VAL A 67 -12.73 1.98 1.39
C VAL A 67 -13.80 1.23 2.20
N LEU A 68 -13.41 0.54 3.28
CA LEU A 68 -14.31 -0.32 4.04
C LEU A 68 -15.43 0.48 4.71
N ARG A 69 -15.11 1.65 5.27
CA ARG A 69 -16.11 2.53 5.88
C ARG A 69 -17.12 3.01 4.84
N GLU A 70 -16.64 3.51 3.70
CA GLU A 70 -17.48 4.00 2.60
C GLU A 70 -18.32 2.87 2.00
N ALA A 71 -17.81 1.64 1.98
CA ALA A 71 -18.54 0.45 1.54
C ALA A 71 -19.70 0.08 2.47
N CYS A 72 -19.61 0.40 3.76
CA CYS A 72 -20.73 0.28 4.70
C CYS A 72 -21.79 1.37 4.51
N GLU A 73 -21.47 2.47 3.83
CA GLU A 73 -22.39 3.59 3.60
C GLU A 73 -23.16 3.41 2.28
N SER A 74 -22.45 3.34 1.14
CA SER A 74 -23.07 3.17 -0.19
C SER A 74 -22.04 2.94 -1.30
N ALA A 75 -22.49 2.39 -2.44
CA ALA A 75 -21.65 2.29 -3.64
C ALA A 75 -21.14 3.66 -4.12
N ASP A 76 -21.94 4.72 -3.99
CA ASP A 76 -21.51 6.06 -4.41
C ASP A 76 -20.48 6.68 -3.47
N ALA A 77 -20.51 6.35 -2.17
CA ALA A 77 -19.44 6.72 -1.24
C ALA A 77 -18.11 6.06 -1.63
N VAL A 78 -18.13 4.77 -1.99
CA VAL A 78 -16.95 4.07 -2.49
C VAL A 78 -16.42 4.70 -3.77
N LYS A 79 -17.30 4.98 -4.75
CA LYS A 79 -16.91 5.67 -5.99
C LYS A 79 -16.22 6.99 -5.69
N ARG A 80 -16.77 7.82 -4.80
CA ARG A 80 -16.15 9.11 -4.41
C ARG A 80 -14.74 8.90 -3.83
N LYS A 81 -14.56 7.95 -2.91
CA LYS A 81 -13.25 7.66 -2.31
C LYS A 81 -12.24 7.16 -3.35
N LEU A 82 -12.65 6.29 -4.27
CA LEU A 82 -11.79 5.82 -5.36
C LEU A 82 -11.46 6.95 -6.35
N THR A 83 -12.40 7.85 -6.65
CA THR A 83 -12.12 9.05 -7.46
C THR A 83 -11.07 9.93 -6.79
N ILE A 84 -11.16 10.17 -5.48
CA ILE A 84 -10.15 10.94 -4.73
C ILE A 84 -8.76 10.29 -4.86
N ILE A 85 -8.65 8.97 -4.62
CA ILE A 85 -7.39 8.23 -4.75
C ILE A 85 -6.82 8.35 -6.17
N MET A 86 -7.68 8.32 -7.18
CA MET A 86 -7.28 8.47 -8.58
C MET A 86 -6.76 9.89 -8.88
N GLU A 87 -7.38 10.94 -8.34
CA GLU A 87 -6.89 12.33 -8.49
C GLU A 87 -5.57 12.55 -7.75
N GLU A 88 -5.41 11.97 -6.55
CA GLU A 88 -4.14 12.00 -5.80
C GLU A 88 -3.02 11.32 -6.59
N LEU A 89 -3.29 10.17 -7.23
CA LEU A 89 -2.34 9.50 -8.11
C LEU A 89 -1.97 10.38 -9.31
N ARG A 90 -2.95 11.03 -9.95
CA ARG A 90 -2.69 11.96 -11.06
C ARG A 90 -1.84 13.15 -10.63
N ALA A 91 -2.08 13.69 -9.43
CA ALA A 91 -1.25 14.74 -8.86
C ALA A 91 0.20 14.26 -8.63
N ALA A 92 0.39 13.06 -8.06
CA ALA A 92 1.72 12.47 -7.90
C ALA A 92 2.44 12.30 -9.25
N MET A 93 1.73 11.79 -10.27
CA MET A 93 2.23 11.66 -11.64
C MET A 93 2.66 13.00 -12.25
N LEU A 94 1.85 14.05 -12.06
CA LEU A 94 2.20 15.40 -12.52
C LEU A 94 3.50 15.89 -11.85
N LEU A 95 3.62 15.73 -10.53
CA LEU A 95 4.77 16.17 -9.75
C LEU A 95 6.06 15.39 -10.06
N THR A 96 5.94 14.16 -10.55
CA THR A 96 7.07 13.34 -10.99
C THR A 96 7.32 13.41 -12.50
N GLY A 97 6.58 14.25 -13.24
CA GLY A 97 6.72 14.38 -14.70
C GLY A 97 6.34 13.09 -15.46
N SER A 98 5.45 12.28 -14.90
CA SER A 98 5.01 10.99 -15.44
C SER A 98 3.68 11.15 -16.18
N LYS A 99 3.68 10.89 -17.49
CA LYS A 99 2.48 11.05 -18.33
C LYS A 99 1.50 9.86 -18.24
N ASP A 100 1.98 8.72 -17.75
CA ASP A 100 1.25 7.47 -17.64
C ASP A 100 1.83 6.59 -16.51
N VAL A 101 1.15 5.51 -16.14
CA VAL A 101 1.60 4.60 -15.06
C VAL A 101 2.92 3.91 -15.43
N CYS A 102 3.19 3.67 -16.72
CA CYS A 102 4.44 3.09 -17.19
C CYS A 102 5.64 4.02 -16.96
N SER A 103 5.48 5.32 -17.22
CA SER A 103 6.49 6.34 -16.91
C SER A 103 6.64 6.53 -15.40
N LEU A 104 5.55 6.46 -14.62
CA LEU A 104 5.61 6.49 -13.16
C LEU A 104 6.42 5.32 -12.59
N SER A 105 6.31 4.12 -13.17
CA SER A 105 7.09 2.95 -12.74
C SER A 105 8.61 3.11 -12.92
N LYS A 106 9.02 4.09 -13.72
CA LYS A 106 10.43 4.44 -13.99
C LYS A 106 10.85 5.74 -13.29
N ALA A 107 9.93 6.37 -12.55
CA ALA A 107 10.22 7.60 -11.84
C ALA A 107 11.29 7.37 -10.78
N ARG A 108 12.17 8.37 -10.60
CA ARG A 108 13.17 8.34 -9.54
C ARG A 108 12.45 8.34 -8.20
N HIS A 109 12.77 7.37 -7.35
CA HIS A 109 12.30 7.28 -5.99
C HIS A 109 13.49 7.06 -5.04
N VAL A 110 13.28 7.33 -3.76
CA VAL A 110 14.28 7.14 -2.71
C VAL A 110 13.62 6.36 -1.59
N VAL A 111 14.23 5.25 -1.17
CA VAL A 111 13.80 4.48 0.01
C VAL A 111 14.69 4.88 1.20
N LEU A 112 14.06 5.13 2.34
CA LEU A 112 14.69 5.58 3.57
C LEU A 112 14.38 4.64 4.74
N GLY A 113 15.08 4.82 5.87
CA GLY A 113 14.77 4.16 7.14
C GLY A 113 14.97 2.63 7.13
N GLU A 114 14.17 1.93 7.93
CA GLU A 114 14.24 0.47 8.08
C GLU A 114 13.95 -0.29 6.78
N SER A 115 13.01 0.21 5.96
CA SER A 115 12.72 -0.41 4.65
C SER A 115 13.96 -0.45 3.76
N ARG A 116 14.78 0.61 3.78
CA ARG A 116 16.04 0.62 3.03
C ARG A 116 17.02 -0.44 3.56
N LYS A 117 17.21 -0.49 4.88
CA LYS A 117 18.13 -1.45 5.51
C LYS A 117 17.75 -2.90 5.19
N TRP A 118 16.45 -3.19 5.20
CA TRP A 118 15.94 -4.50 4.82
C TRP A 118 16.18 -4.80 3.34
N MET A 119 15.85 -3.87 2.44
CA MET A 119 16.10 -4.05 1.00
C MET A 119 17.59 -4.23 0.66
N GLU A 120 18.49 -3.61 1.42
CA GLU A 120 19.95 -3.80 1.27
C GLU A 120 20.43 -5.17 1.76
N SER A 121 19.62 -5.88 2.56
CA SER A 121 19.92 -7.22 3.08
C SER A 121 19.29 -8.37 2.29
N LEU A 122 18.46 -8.05 1.28
CA LEU A 122 17.87 -9.01 0.33
C LEU A 122 18.90 -9.47 -0.70
#